data_AF-A0A8C9JRF1-F1
#
_entry.id   AF-A0A8C9JRF1-F1
#
_cell.length_a   1.000
_cell.length_b   1.000
_cell.length_c   1.000
_cell.angle_alpha   90.00
_cell.angle_beta   90.00
_cell.angle_gamma   90.00
#
_symmetry.space_group_name_H-M   'P 1'
#
loop_
_entity.id
_entity.type
_entity.pdbx_description
1 polymer ?
#
loop_
_entity_poly.entity_id
_entity_poly.type
_entity_poly.pdbx_seq_one_letter_code
_entity_poly.pdbx_strand_id
1 'polypeptide(L)'
;MLSSQLQRDRGEGGGRHLGCPRVFDGSGQEFAHAWRLGDIHFDDDEHFTPPSSDAGISLLKVAVHEIGHVLGLPHTYRTGSVMRPNYTPQEPAFELDWSDRKAIQKLYGSCEGSFDTAFDWIRKERNQYGAVMMRFSTYFFRNAWYWLYENRNSRTRYGDPIQILSGWRGIPTQNIDAFVHLWTWRRDERYFFKGNQYWRYDSDKDQAYTEDEQGRSYPRLISEGFPGIPSPLDTAFYDRRKQLIYFFKESLVFAFDVNRNQVLDSYPMKITEVFPGIEPQNHPFRNIDSAYYSYAHNSVFLLKGNAYWKVVNAKDKQHQPWLPSNGLFPKQPISGRWFDICDVHASTLNM
;
A
#
# COMPACT_ATOMS: atom_id res chain seq x y z
N MET A 1 -31.59 39.59 5.03
CA MET A 1 -32.39 38.70 4.16
C MET A 1 -31.62 38.33 2.88
N LEU A 2 -30.41 37.80 3.02
CA LEU A 2 -29.60 37.26 1.92
C LEU A 2 -28.95 35.91 2.29
N SER A 3 -29.29 35.34 3.47
CA SER A 3 -28.71 34.09 3.98
C SER A 3 -29.51 32.85 3.57
N SER A 4 -30.78 32.99 3.20
CA SER A 4 -31.70 31.86 3.03
C SER A 4 -31.76 31.28 1.61
N GLN A 5 -31.14 31.95 0.63
CA GLN A 5 -31.13 31.50 -0.76
C GLN A 5 -29.90 30.66 -1.15
N LEU A 6 -28.80 30.75 -0.39
CA LEU A 6 -27.61 29.94 -0.61
C LEU A 6 -27.63 28.58 0.12
N GLN A 7 -28.59 28.39 1.03
CA GLN A 7 -28.71 27.18 1.88
C GLN A 7 -29.57 26.07 1.25
N ARG A 8 -30.33 26.37 0.18
CA ARG A 8 -31.24 25.42 -0.47
C ARG A 8 -30.56 24.35 -1.33
N ASP A 9 -29.29 24.53 -1.69
CA ASP A 9 -28.57 23.63 -2.61
C ASP A 9 -27.60 22.65 -1.91
N ARG A 10 -27.61 22.56 -0.56
CA ARG A 10 -26.59 21.78 0.19
C ARG A 10 -27.09 20.65 1.10
N GLY A 11 -28.37 20.26 1.07
CA GLY A 11 -28.85 19.13 1.88
C GLY A 11 -28.86 19.38 3.39
N GLU A 12 -28.83 20.64 3.80
CA GLU A 12 -28.84 21.13 5.19
C GLU A 12 -30.25 21.67 5.52
N GLY A 13 -30.86 21.27 6.65
CA GLY A 13 -32.10 21.89 7.11
C GLY A 13 -32.76 21.23 8.33
N GLY A 14 -33.24 22.04 9.28
CA GLY A 14 -33.97 21.58 10.47
C GLY A 14 -35.47 21.35 10.22
N GLY A 15 -36.06 20.40 10.97
CA GLY A 15 -37.48 20.06 10.88
C GLY A 15 -37.94 19.62 9.48
N ARG A 16 -38.92 20.33 8.89
CA ARG A 16 -39.40 20.07 7.52
C ARG A 16 -38.45 20.73 6.50
N HIS A 17 -37.75 19.91 5.71
CA HIS A 17 -36.74 20.38 4.77
C HIS A 17 -36.94 19.76 3.38
N LEU A 18 -36.59 20.50 2.32
CA LEU A 18 -36.45 20.04 0.92
C LEU A 18 -37.59 19.17 0.33
N GLY A 19 -38.81 19.26 0.86
CA GLY A 19 -39.92 18.38 0.43
C GLY A 19 -39.78 16.93 0.88
N CYS A 20 -38.83 16.64 1.80
CA CYS A 20 -38.62 15.36 2.42
C CYS A 20 -39.82 14.97 3.31
N PRO A 21 -40.37 13.74 3.19
CA PRO A 21 -41.46 13.29 4.04
C PRO A 21 -41.03 12.97 5.47
N ARG A 22 -39.72 12.77 5.71
CA ARG A 22 -39.15 12.55 7.05
C ARG A 22 -38.72 13.88 7.64
N VAL A 23 -39.30 14.21 8.78
CA VAL A 23 -39.10 15.48 9.49
C VAL A 23 -38.08 15.22 10.59
N PHE A 24 -37.06 16.06 10.69
CA PHE A 24 -36.11 16.01 11.82
C PHE A 24 -36.78 16.42 13.13
N ASP A 25 -36.26 15.96 14.25
CA ASP A 25 -36.85 16.15 15.58
C ASP A 25 -36.22 17.29 16.40
N GLY A 26 -35.29 18.04 15.80
CA GLY A 26 -34.53 19.11 16.46
C GLY A 26 -33.31 18.53 17.18
N SER A 27 -32.73 19.28 18.12
CA SER A 27 -31.48 18.83 18.76
C SER A 27 -31.64 17.49 19.53
N GLY A 28 -30.82 16.51 19.17
CA GLY A 28 -30.73 15.16 19.70
C GLY A 28 -31.37 14.10 18.79
N GLN A 29 -31.11 12.81 19.09
CA GLN A 29 -31.73 11.61 18.48
C GLN A 29 -31.45 11.36 16.99
N GLU A 30 -31.85 12.24 16.06
CA GLU A 30 -31.65 12.08 14.61
C GLU A 30 -30.70 13.14 14.04
N PHE A 31 -29.44 12.76 13.82
CA PHE A 31 -28.43 13.72 13.33
C PHE A 31 -28.47 13.92 11.81
N ALA A 32 -28.84 12.86 11.09
CA ALA A 32 -28.91 12.84 9.64
C ALA A 32 -29.74 11.63 9.20
N HIS A 33 -30.12 11.62 7.93
CA HIS A 33 -30.60 10.41 7.27
C HIS A 33 -30.25 10.41 5.78
N ALA A 34 -30.12 9.22 5.24
CA ALA A 34 -29.99 8.99 3.81
C ALA A 34 -30.79 7.78 3.34
N TRP A 35 -31.09 7.77 2.05
CA TRP A 35 -31.64 6.61 1.35
C TRP A 35 -30.63 6.02 0.41
N ARG A 36 -30.77 4.72 0.13
CA ARG A 36 -29.94 4.04 -0.88
C ARG A 36 -30.13 4.72 -2.23
N LEU A 37 -29.02 5.14 -2.86
CA LEU A 37 -28.99 5.94 -4.10
C LEU A 37 -29.80 7.26 -4.02
N GLY A 38 -30.03 7.78 -2.81
CA GLY A 38 -30.75 9.03 -2.57
C GLY A 38 -29.84 10.10 -1.98
N ASP A 39 -30.46 11.24 -1.66
CA ASP A 39 -29.79 12.37 -1.04
C ASP A 39 -29.49 12.08 0.45
N ILE A 40 -28.49 12.79 0.96
CA ILE A 40 -28.15 12.83 2.38
C ILE A 40 -28.67 14.14 2.94
N HIS A 41 -29.41 14.08 4.04
CA HIS A 41 -29.87 15.26 4.76
C HIS A 41 -29.26 15.29 6.16
N PHE A 42 -28.79 16.47 6.58
CA PHE A 42 -28.27 16.72 7.93
C PHE A 42 -29.21 17.65 8.69
N ASP A 43 -29.41 17.37 9.99
CA ASP A 43 -30.21 18.24 10.84
C ASP A 43 -29.41 19.48 11.26
N ASP A 44 -29.84 20.66 10.78
CA ASP A 44 -29.20 21.94 11.10
C ASP A 44 -29.37 22.36 12.57
N ASP A 45 -30.28 21.71 13.31
CA ASP A 45 -30.45 21.96 14.75
C ASP A 45 -29.33 21.30 15.59
N GLU A 46 -28.45 20.49 14.97
CA GLU A 46 -27.31 19.86 15.63
C GLU A 46 -26.02 20.67 15.62
N HIS A 47 -25.28 20.63 16.73
CA HIS A 47 -23.97 21.27 16.82
C HIS A 47 -22.86 20.35 16.28
N PHE A 48 -22.70 20.38 14.97
CA PHE A 48 -21.63 19.67 14.29
C PHE A 48 -20.25 20.27 14.53
N THR A 49 -19.27 19.42 14.81
CA THR A 49 -17.89 19.82 15.08
C THR A 49 -16.92 19.29 14.02
N PRO A 50 -15.81 20.02 13.76
CA PRO A 50 -14.80 19.60 12.79
C PRO A 50 -14.05 18.35 13.29
N PRO A 51 -13.37 17.62 12.39
CA PRO A 51 -12.64 16.38 12.74
C PRO A 51 -11.57 16.54 13.82
N SER A 52 -11.11 17.77 14.07
CA SER A 52 -10.10 18.10 15.09
C SER A 52 -10.67 18.39 16.48
N SER A 53 -11.99 18.31 16.65
CA SER A 53 -12.65 18.56 17.94
C SER A 53 -12.91 17.26 18.67
N ASP A 54 -12.39 17.14 19.89
CA ASP A 54 -12.67 16.01 20.79
C ASP A 54 -14.02 16.13 21.51
N ALA A 55 -14.72 17.26 21.32
CA ALA A 55 -16.04 17.53 21.85
C ALA A 55 -17.07 17.73 20.72
N GLY A 56 -18.29 17.23 20.89
CA GLY A 56 -19.43 17.42 19.98
C GLY A 56 -19.71 16.27 19.00
N ILE A 57 -20.62 16.52 18.05
CA ILE A 57 -21.03 15.56 17.01
C ILE A 57 -20.15 15.77 15.78
N SER A 58 -19.30 14.80 15.45
CA SER A 58 -18.40 14.90 14.31
C SER A 58 -19.20 14.83 13.00
N LEU A 59 -19.23 15.95 12.25
CA LEU A 59 -19.88 15.99 10.94
C LEU A 59 -19.32 14.92 10.01
N LEU A 60 -18.00 14.72 10.03
CA LEU A 60 -17.32 13.72 9.21
C LEU A 60 -17.84 12.31 9.52
N LYS A 61 -17.95 11.95 10.79
CA LYS A 61 -18.40 10.61 11.19
C LYS A 61 -19.86 10.35 10.78
N VAL A 62 -20.73 11.32 10.99
CA VAL A 62 -22.14 11.24 10.58
C VAL A 62 -22.25 11.17 9.05
N ALA A 63 -21.55 12.05 8.33
CA ALA A 63 -21.55 12.04 6.88
C ALA A 63 -21.09 10.71 6.29
N VAL A 64 -20.03 10.11 6.84
CA VAL A 64 -19.54 8.81 6.35
C VAL A 64 -20.53 7.67 6.67
N HIS A 65 -21.25 7.74 7.79
CA HIS A 65 -22.36 6.81 8.08
C HIS A 65 -23.45 6.91 7.01
N GLU A 66 -23.92 8.11 6.72
CA GLU A 66 -24.98 8.33 5.73
C GLU A 66 -24.55 7.96 4.31
N ILE A 67 -23.30 8.28 3.93
CA ILE A 67 -22.72 7.82 2.66
C ILE A 67 -22.74 6.29 2.59
N GLY A 68 -22.49 5.60 3.69
CA GLY A 68 -22.63 4.15 3.76
C GLY A 68 -24.03 3.68 3.38
N HIS A 69 -25.08 4.35 3.85
CA HIS A 69 -26.47 4.08 3.44
C HIS A 69 -26.73 4.38 1.97
N VAL A 70 -26.24 5.51 1.45
CA VAL A 70 -26.33 5.85 0.02
C VAL A 70 -25.71 4.75 -0.84
N LEU A 71 -24.56 4.22 -0.42
CA LEU A 71 -23.85 3.12 -1.05
C LEU A 71 -24.48 1.73 -0.74
N GLY A 72 -25.57 1.68 0.03
CA GLY A 72 -26.35 0.46 0.26
C GLY A 72 -25.88 -0.40 1.42
N LEU A 73 -25.05 0.10 2.34
CA LEU A 73 -24.75 -0.56 3.59
C LEU A 73 -25.92 -0.40 4.58
N PRO A 74 -26.42 -1.49 5.17
CA PRO A 74 -27.41 -1.41 6.25
C PRO A 74 -26.73 -1.10 7.59
N HIS A 75 -27.53 -0.75 8.59
CA HIS A 75 -27.06 -0.69 9.97
C HIS A 75 -26.46 -2.02 10.44
N THR A 76 -25.51 -1.92 11.38
CA THR A 76 -24.95 -3.06 12.10
C THR A 76 -24.83 -2.75 13.60
N TYR A 77 -24.95 -3.77 14.44
CA TYR A 77 -24.77 -3.61 15.89
C TYR A 77 -23.33 -3.79 16.35
N ARG A 78 -22.38 -3.98 15.41
CA ARG A 78 -20.97 -4.18 15.74
C ARG A 78 -20.36 -2.90 16.32
N THR A 79 -19.81 -3.01 17.52
CA THR A 79 -19.04 -1.92 18.13
C THR A 79 -17.83 -1.57 17.25
N GLY A 80 -17.63 -0.27 17.01
CA GLY A 80 -16.55 0.26 16.17
C GLY A 80 -16.91 0.46 14.69
N SER A 81 -18.01 -0.13 14.21
CA SER A 81 -18.48 0.12 12.83
C SER A 81 -19.01 1.55 12.68
N VAL A 82 -18.69 2.18 11.55
CA VAL A 82 -19.30 3.47 11.20
C VAL A 82 -20.79 3.33 10.97
N MET A 83 -21.27 2.17 10.49
CA MET A 83 -22.68 1.87 10.25
C MET A 83 -23.46 1.47 11.51
N ARG A 84 -22.89 1.73 12.70
CA ARG A 84 -23.62 1.55 13.96
C ARG A 84 -24.67 2.65 14.11
N PRO A 85 -25.95 2.32 14.40
CA PRO A 85 -27.01 3.33 14.48
C PRO A 85 -26.83 4.30 15.65
N ASN A 86 -26.21 3.86 16.74
CA ASN A 86 -25.98 4.71 17.91
C ASN A 86 -24.62 5.40 17.82
N TYR A 87 -24.65 6.74 17.73
CA TYR A 87 -23.44 7.54 17.74
C TYR A 87 -22.65 7.36 19.04
N THR A 88 -21.35 7.17 18.92
CA THR A 88 -20.43 7.03 20.06
C THR A 88 -19.38 8.13 19.97
N PRO A 89 -19.39 9.12 20.89
CA PRO A 89 -18.39 10.18 20.96
C PRO A 89 -17.14 9.66 21.66
N GLN A 90 -16.17 9.17 20.88
CA GLN A 90 -14.75 8.99 21.22
C GLN A 90 -14.13 8.03 20.22
N GLU A 91 -13.24 8.53 19.37
CA GLU A 91 -11.92 7.93 19.07
C GLU A 91 -11.01 9.06 18.56
N PRO A 92 -9.74 9.15 19.00
CA PRO A 92 -8.83 10.24 18.63
C PRO A 92 -8.46 10.27 17.14
N ALA A 93 -8.83 9.24 16.37
CA ALA A 93 -8.74 9.23 14.91
C ALA A 93 -9.94 8.46 14.34
N PHE A 94 -10.74 9.11 13.49
CA PHE A 94 -11.84 8.46 12.79
C PHE A 94 -11.28 7.54 11.69
N GLU A 95 -11.54 6.24 11.80
CA GLU A 95 -11.08 5.22 10.86
C GLU A 95 -12.20 4.21 10.58
N LEU A 96 -12.26 3.69 9.36
CA LEU A 96 -13.26 2.69 8.97
C LEU A 96 -12.89 1.31 9.50
N ASP A 97 -13.82 0.68 10.22
CA ASP A 97 -13.62 -0.69 10.69
C ASP A 97 -13.42 -1.64 9.50
N TRP A 98 -12.64 -2.71 9.73
CA TRP A 98 -12.38 -3.73 8.72
C TRP A 98 -13.67 -4.34 8.14
N SER A 99 -14.73 -4.52 8.93
CA SER A 99 -16.00 -5.04 8.42
C SER A 99 -16.72 -4.08 7.49
N ASP A 100 -16.65 -2.77 7.76
CA ASP A 100 -17.27 -1.76 6.88
C ASP A 100 -16.58 -1.76 5.52
N ARG A 101 -15.24 -1.79 5.53
CA ARG A 101 -14.40 -1.90 4.32
C ARG A 101 -14.69 -3.17 3.53
N LYS A 102 -14.87 -4.31 4.21
CA LYS A 102 -15.23 -5.57 3.53
C LYS A 102 -16.67 -5.61 3.03
N ALA A 103 -17.60 -5.00 3.76
CA ALA A 103 -18.99 -4.93 3.34
C ALA A 103 -19.12 -4.10 2.05
N ILE A 104 -18.46 -2.94 1.98
CA ILE A 104 -18.51 -2.12 0.78
C ILE A 104 -17.81 -2.78 -0.42
N GLN A 105 -16.65 -3.43 -0.20
CA GLN A 105 -15.96 -4.20 -1.25
C GLN A 105 -16.78 -5.38 -1.76
N LYS A 106 -17.67 -5.95 -0.94
CA LYS A 106 -18.59 -7.00 -1.38
C LYS A 106 -19.65 -6.47 -2.35
N LEU A 107 -20.03 -5.20 -2.24
CA LEU A 107 -21.00 -4.56 -3.11
C LEU A 107 -20.38 -4.06 -4.41
N TYR A 108 -19.17 -3.49 -4.35
CA TYR A 108 -18.56 -2.77 -5.47
C TYR A 108 -17.27 -3.39 -6.02
N GLY A 109 -16.78 -4.46 -5.41
CA GLY A 109 -15.51 -5.11 -5.77
C GLY A 109 -14.31 -4.62 -4.95
N SER A 110 -13.20 -5.35 -5.07
CA SER A 110 -11.92 -4.95 -4.50
C SER A 110 -11.08 -4.18 -5.51
N CYS A 111 -10.14 -3.40 -5.01
CA CYS A 111 -9.18 -2.71 -5.85
C CYS A 111 -8.16 -3.69 -6.45
N GLU A 112 -7.92 -3.56 -7.75
CA GLU A 112 -7.02 -4.41 -8.52
C GLU A 112 -6.05 -3.57 -9.36
N GLY A 113 -4.88 -4.13 -9.66
CA GLY A 113 -3.88 -3.51 -10.50
C GLY A 113 -2.48 -4.05 -10.22
N SER A 114 -1.59 -3.91 -11.19
CA SER A 114 -0.16 -4.21 -11.03
C SER A 114 0.55 -3.11 -10.25
N PHE A 115 1.78 -3.39 -9.82
CA PHE A 115 2.65 -2.40 -9.18
C PHE A 115 3.97 -2.36 -9.92
N ASP A 116 4.50 -1.16 -10.13
CA ASP A 116 5.82 -0.97 -10.74
C ASP A 116 6.91 -1.47 -9.80
N THR A 117 6.73 -1.25 -8.49
CA THR A 117 7.69 -1.69 -7.48
C THR A 117 6.99 -1.82 -6.12
N ALA A 118 7.30 -2.87 -5.37
CA ALA A 118 6.91 -3.03 -3.98
C ALA A 118 8.13 -3.34 -3.12
N PHE A 119 8.15 -2.88 -1.87
CA PHE A 119 9.24 -3.18 -0.94
C PHE A 119 8.86 -2.94 0.52
N ASP A 120 9.44 -3.72 1.42
CA ASP A 120 9.33 -3.44 2.85
C ASP A 120 10.33 -2.36 3.28
N TRP A 121 9.85 -1.42 4.07
CA TRP A 121 10.64 -0.41 4.73
C TRP A 121 10.76 -0.71 6.22
N ILE A 122 11.99 -0.69 6.73
CA ILE A 122 12.32 -1.00 8.12
C ILE A 122 12.45 0.29 8.92
N ARG A 123 11.56 0.51 9.89
CA ARG A 123 11.67 1.61 10.85
C ARG A 123 12.09 1.08 12.22
N LYS A 124 13.06 1.75 12.84
CA LYS A 124 13.46 1.51 14.23
C LYS A 124 12.65 2.45 15.12
N GLU A 125 11.79 1.90 15.95
CA GLU A 125 10.98 2.63 16.93
C GLU A 125 11.48 2.30 18.33
N ARG A 126 11.43 3.25 19.26
CA ARG A 126 11.60 2.95 20.69
C ARG A 126 10.23 2.86 21.33
N ASN A 127 9.99 1.79 22.08
CA ASN A 127 8.77 1.69 22.86
C ASN A 127 8.84 2.54 24.14
N GLN A 128 7.74 2.59 24.89
CA GLN A 128 7.65 3.31 26.17
C GLN A 128 8.68 2.87 27.23
N TYR A 129 9.27 1.69 27.07
CA TYR A 129 10.31 1.13 27.95
C TYR A 129 11.73 1.33 27.38
N GLY A 130 11.88 2.11 26.30
CA GLY A 130 13.16 2.37 25.65
C GLY A 130 13.70 1.24 24.77
N ALA A 131 12.99 0.11 24.66
CA ALA A 131 13.40 -1.02 23.83
C ALA A 131 13.18 -0.71 22.34
N VAL A 132 14.16 -1.07 21.51
CA VAL A 132 14.11 -0.87 20.06
C VAL A 132 13.23 -1.95 19.43
N MET A 133 12.11 -1.54 18.84
CA MET A 133 11.21 -2.35 18.04
C MET A 133 11.43 -2.07 16.56
N MET A 134 11.39 -3.11 15.73
CA MET A 134 11.37 -2.95 14.28
C MET A 134 9.92 -2.97 13.80
N ARG A 135 9.55 -1.93 13.03
CA ARG A 135 8.30 -1.89 12.28
C ARG A 135 8.60 -2.09 10.81
N PHE A 136 7.85 -2.99 10.19
CA PHE A 136 7.94 -3.31 8.77
C PHE A 136 6.64 -2.86 8.11
N SER A 137 6.71 -1.85 7.26
CA SER A 137 5.59 -1.42 6.41
C SER A 137 5.97 -1.65 4.96
N THR A 138 5.02 -1.95 4.10
CA THR A 138 5.29 -2.21 2.68
C THR A 138 4.91 -1.00 1.85
N TYR A 139 5.84 -0.47 1.07
CA TYR A 139 5.52 0.52 0.05
C TYR A 139 5.12 -0.18 -1.24
N PHE A 140 4.07 0.32 -1.88
CA PHE A 140 3.63 -0.08 -3.20
C PHE A 140 3.68 1.14 -4.11
N PHE A 141 4.40 1.07 -5.21
CA PHE A 141 4.55 2.14 -6.19
C PHE A 141 3.80 1.76 -7.46
N ARG A 142 3.09 2.73 -8.03
CA ARG A 142 2.36 2.60 -9.30
C ARG A 142 2.31 3.95 -9.98
N ASN A 143 2.82 4.01 -11.21
CA ASN A 143 2.98 5.24 -11.96
C ASN A 143 3.71 6.29 -11.11
N ALA A 144 3.10 7.45 -10.90
CA ALA A 144 3.65 8.55 -10.10
C ALA A 144 3.25 8.49 -8.61
N TRP A 145 2.60 7.42 -8.15
CA TRP A 145 1.95 7.32 -6.85
C TRP A 145 2.51 6.17 -6.02
N TYR A 146 2.40 6.31 -4.69
CA TYR A 146 2.70 5.24 -3.77
C TYR A 146 1.71 5.17 -2.59
N TRP A 147 1.61 3.96 -2.04
CA TRP A 147 0.90 3.67 -0.79
C TRP A 147 1.91 3.13 0.22
N LEU A 148 1.72 3.48 1.49
CA LEU A 148 2.35 2.86 2.65
C LEU A 148 1.35 1.88 3.27
N TYR A 149 1.55 0.60 3.05
CA TYR A 149 0.76 -0.46 3.67
C TYR A 149 1.31 -0.82 5.06
N GLU A 150 0.48 -0.59 6.08
CA GLU A 150 0.76 -0.93 7.46
C GLU A 150 0.50 -2.42 7.72
N ASN A 151 1.52 -3.27 7.54
CA ASN A 151 1.36 -4.73 7.68
C ASN A 151 0.73 -5.20 8.99
N ARG A 152 0.95 -4.48 10.11
CA ARG A 152 0.34 -4.80 11.41
C ARG A 152 -1.17 -4.57 11.43
N ASN A 153 -1.63 -3.52 10.76
CA ASN A 153 -3.02 -3.09 10.75
C ASN A 153 -3.78 -3.59 9.51
N SER A 154 -3.06 -4.20 8.55
CA SER A 154 -3.61 -4.71 7.28
C SER A 154 -4.41 -3.66 6.50
N ARG A 155 -3.83 -2.47 6.36
CA ARG A 155 -4.44 -1.31 5.69
C ARG A 155 -3.39 -0.34 5.16
N THR A 156 -3.77 0.52 4.24
CA THR A 156 -2.96 1.67 3.82
C THR A 156 -2.96 2.76 4.89
N ARG A 157 -1.91 3.60 4.89
CA ARG A 157 -1.84 4.78 5.74
C ARG A 157 -2.94 5.76 5.34
N TYR A 158 -3.52 6.44 6.34
CA TYR A 158 -4.46 7.53 6.11
C TYR A 158 -3.89 8.59 5.13
N GLY A 159 -4.69 8.97 4.14
CA GLY A 159 -4.31 9.95 3.12
C GLY A 159 -3.51 9.39 1.94
N ASP A 160 -3.26 8.08 1.88
CA ASP A 160 -2.72 7.46 0.67
C ASP A 160 -3.79 7.37 -0.46
N PRO A 161 -3.36 7.37 -1.73
CA PRO A 161 -1.97 7.45 -2.19
C PRO A 161 -1.35 8.85 -2.12
N ILE A 162 -0.01 8.87 -2.09
CA ILE A 162 0.79 10.09 -2.18
C ILE A 162 1.64 10.06 -3.46
N GLN A 163 1.90 11.22 -4.07
CA GLN A 163 2.82 11.31 -5.21
C GLN A 163 4.26 11.01 -4.78
N ILE A 164 4.98 10.22 -5.59
CA ILE A 164 6.40 9.88 -5.34
C ILE A 164 7.24 11.15 -5.14
N LEU A 165 6.99 12.19 -5.95
CA LEU A 165 7.67 13.48 -5.85
C LEU A 165 7.57 14.13 -4.44
N SER A 166 6.46 13.92 -3.73
CA SER A 166 6.25 14.51 -2.40
C SER A 166 7.02 13.81 -1.29
N GLY A 167 7.32 12.52 -1.44
CA GLY A 167 7.87 11.67 -0.38
C GLY A 167 9.24 11.06 -0.65
N TRP A 168 9.73 11.07 -1.89
CA TRP A 168 10.97 10.40 -2.27
C TRP A 168 11.84 11.35 -3.09
N ARG A 169 12.56 12.25 -2.40
CA ARG A 169 13.31 13.32 -3.06
C ARG A 169 14.51 12.77 -3.82
N GLY A 170 14.73 13.26 -5.03
CA GLY A 170 15.92 12.95 -5.84
C GLY A 170 15.91 11.60 -6.55
N ILE A 171 14.88 10.77 -6.38
CA ILE A 171 14.65 9.60 -7.25
C ILE A 171 13.68 9.98 -8.38
N PRO A 172 13.55 9.16 -9.44
CA PRO A 172 12.55 9.39 -10.48
C PRO A 172 11.13 9.43 -9.92
N THR A 173 10.29 10.28 -10.50
CA THR A 173 8.95 10.59 -9.97
C THR A 173 7.87 9.61 -10.41
N GLN A 174 8.19 8.65 -11.28
CA GLN A 174 7.24 7.66 -11.77
C GLN A 174 7.92 6.41 -12.34
N ASN A 175 7.18 5.31 -12.40
CA ASN A 175 7.57 4.04 -13.04
C ASN A 175 8.96 3.58 -12.60
N ILE A 176 9.10 3.32 -11.30
CA ILE A 176 10.31 2.74 -10.71
C ILE A 176 10.34 1.26 -11.06
N ASP A 177 11.47 0.77 -11.59
CA ASP A 177 11.57 -0.62 -12.06
C ASP A 177 11.88 -1.60 -10.90
N ALA A 178 12.69 -1.17 -9.93
CA ALA A 178 12.97 -1.97 -8.75
C ALA A 178 13.44 -1.16 -7.55
N PHE A 179 13.34 -1.80 -6.38
CA PHE A 179 13.98 -1.37 -5.15
C PHE A 179 14.76 -2.52 -4.53
N VAL A 180 15.98 -2.23 -4.05
CA VAL A 180 16.82 -3.21 -3.36
C VAL A 180 17.34 -2.60 -2.06
N HIS A 181 17.14 -3.32 -0.95
CA HIS A 181 17.71 -2.98 0.36
C HIS A 181 18.79 -3.99 0.74
N LEU A 182 20.07 -3.60 0.59
CA LEU A 182 21.20 -4.39 1.03
C LEU A 182 21.39 -4.19 2.53
N TRP A 183 20.71 -5.04 3.30
CA TRP A 183 20.77 -5.00 4.75
C TRP A 183 21.58 -6.16 5.33
N THR A 184 22.81 -5.84 5.73
CA THR A 184 23.74 -6.74 6.42
C THR A 184 24.21 -6.10 7.72
N TRP A 185 25.04 -6.80 8.52
CA TRP A 185 25.62 -6.19 9.73
C TRP A 185 26.64 -5.07 9.42
N ARG A 186 27.12 -4.97 8.16
CA ARG A 186 28.10 -3.95 7.71
C ARG A 186 27.54 -2.94 6.70
N ARG A 187 26.39 -3.22 6.08
CA ARG A 187 25.78 -2.41 5.02
C ARG A 187 24.31 -2.18 5.30
N ASP A 188 23.86 -0.96 5.09
CA ASP A 188 22.46 -0.54 5.11
C ASP A 188 22.24 0.39 3.92
N GLU A 189 22.26 -0.19 2.72
CA GLU A 189 22.23 0.55 1.45
C GLU A 189 20.90 0.30 0.74
N ARG A 190 20.30 1.37 0.20
CA ARG A 190 18.99 1.33 -0.47
C ARG A 190 19.17 1.86 -1.88
N TYR A 191 18.75 1.06 -2.86
CA TYR A 191 18.87 1.40 -4.27
C TYR A 191 17.52 1.39 -4.97
N PHE A 192 17.23 2.46 -5.70
CA PHE A 192 16.13 2.54 -6.64
C PHE A 192 16.68 2.38 -8.06
N PHE A 193 15.98 1.65 -8.91
CA PHE A 193 16.38 1.39 -10.29
C PHE A 193 15.33 1.95 -11.25
N LYS A 194 15.80 2.59 -12.33
CA LYS A 194 14.95 3.03 -13.42
C LYS A 194 15.76 3.14 -14.71
N GLY A 195 15.27 2.52 -15.78
CA GLY A 195 15.93 2.55 -17.07
C GLY A 195 17.31 1.89 -16.99
N ASN A 196 18.34 2.60 -17.43
CA ASN A 196 19.74 2.17 -17.31
C ASN A 196 20.46 2.73 -16.08
N GLN A 197 19.73 3.37 -15.17
CA GLN A 197 20.28 4.09 -14.02
C GLN A 197 19.78 3.54 -12.69
N TYR A 198 20.55 3.80 -11.64
CA TYR A 198 20.15 3.57 -10.27
C TYR A 198 20.56 4.72 -9.34
N TRP A 199 19.81 4.88 -8.26
CA TRP A 199 19.98 5.91 -7.23
C TRP A 199 20.24 5.23 -5.90
N ARG A 200 21.21 5.73 -5.13
CA ARG A 200 21.35 5.39 -3.71
C ARG A 200 20.49 6.34 -2.90
N TYR A 201 19.75 5.83 -1.92
CA TYR A 201 18.82 6.63 -1.11
C TYR A 201 19.26 6.72 0.35
N ASP A 202 19.34 7.95 0.86
CA ASP A 202 19.62 8.27 2.25
C ASP A 202 18.31 8.32 3.02
N SER A 203 18.07 7.31 3.88
CA SER A 203 16.85 7.25 4.69
C SER A 203 16.80 8.30 5.79
N ASP A 204 17.96 8.80 6.21
CA ASP A 204 18.04 9.73 7.34
C ASP A 204 17.81 11.17 6.85
N LYS A 205 18.22 11.47 5.61
CA LYS A 205 17.99 12.78 4.96
C LYS A 205 16.75 12.79 4.05
N ASP A 206 16.08 11.66 3.87
CA ASP A 206 14.88 11.50 3.02
C ASP A 206 15.12 11.96 1.57
N GLN A 207 16.31 11.67 1.03
CA GLN A 207 16.70 12.05 -0.34
C GLN A 207 17.70 11.10 -0.97
N ALA A 208 17.71 11.04 -2.30
CA ALA A 208 18.77 10.38 -3.05
C ALA A 208 20.11 11.09 -2.81
N TYR A 209 21.19 10.31 -2.74
CA TYR A 209 22.53 10.85 -2.73
C TYR A 209 22.78 11.60 -4.05
N THR A 210 23.46 12.74 -3.98
CA THR A 210 24.10 13.36 -5.17
C THR A 210 25.51 12.82 -5.34
N GLU A 211 26.21 12.58 -4.23
CA GLU A 211 27.53 11.98 -4.13
C GLU A 211 27.64 11.20 -2.81
N ASP A 212 28.28 10.03 -2.81
CA ASP A 212 28.50 9.25 -1.59
C ASP A 212 29.85 9.49 -0.91
N GLU A 213 30.10 8.82 0.22
CA GLU A 213 31.32 9.03 1.01
C GLU A 213 32.62 8.61 0.27
N GLN A 214 32.50 7.94 -0.87
CA GLN A 214 33.61 7.53 -1.73
C GLN A 214 33.74 8.41 -2.98
N GLY A 215 33.02 9.52 -3.06
CA GLY A 215 33.07 10.46 -4.19
C GLY A 215 32.30 9.98 -5.42
N ARG A 216 31.41 9.00 -5.29
CA ARG A 216 30.63 8.48 -6.43
C ARG A 216 29.34 9.27 -6.57
N SER A 217 29.18 9.93 -7.71
CA SER A 217 27.98 10.72 -8.00
C SER A 217 26.79 9.85 -8.42
N TYR A 218 25.56 10.28 -8.15
CA TYR A 218 24.33 9.59 -8.56
C TYR A 218 23.38 10.52 -9.35
N PRO A 219 22.51 10.00 -10.23
CA PRO A 219 22.37 8.58 -10.58
C PRO A 219 23.59 7.98 -11.27
N ARG A 220 23.76 6.66 -11.11
CA ARG A 220 24.84 5.90 -11.76
C ARG A 220 24.27 4.92 -12.76
N LEU A 221 25.07 4.56 -13.76
CA LEU A 221 24.71 3.51 -14.70
C LEU A 221 24.70 2.15 -14.00
N ILE A 222 23.67 1.35 -14.25
CA ILE A 222 23.57 -0.01 -13.71
C ILE A 222 24.79 -0.84 -14.12
N SER A 223 25.30 -0.66 -15.34
CA SER A 223 26.51 -1.36 -15.83
C SER A 223 27.78 -1.04 -15.03
N GLU A 224 27.86 0.12 -14.38
CA GLU A 224 29.01 0.49 -13.54
C GLU A 224 28.89 -0.03 -12.10
N GLY A 225 27.68 0.01 -11.54
CA GLY A 225 27.42 -0.42 -10.17
C GLY A 225 27.20 -1.93 -10.04
N PHE A 226 26.63 -2.54 -11.07
CA PHE A 226 26.21 -3.94 -11.13
C PHE A 226 26.62 -4.54 -12.48
N PRO A 227 27.94 -4.72 -12.73
CA PRO A 227 28.43 -5.22 -14.00
C PRO A 227 27.85 -6.59 -14.35
N GLY A 228 27.44 -6.75 -15.61
CA GLY A 228 26.79 -7.96 -16.12
C GLY A 228 25.26 -8.01 -15.95
N ILE A 229 24.66 -7.03 -15.26
CA ILE A 229 23.20 -6.92 -15.15
C ILE A 229 22.64 -6.18 -16.37
N PRO A 230 21.62 -6.73 -17.06
CA PRO A 230 20.99 -6.05 -18.19
C PRO A 230 20.18 -4.85 -17.71
N SER A 231 20.01 -3.86 -18.59
CA SER A 231 19.13 -2.72 -18.35
C SER A 231 18.31 -2.37 -19.61
N PRO A 232 17.06 -1.87 -19.46
CA PRO A 232 16.30 -1.83 -18.21
C PRO A 232 15.98 -3.23 -17.71
N LEU A 233 15.94 -3.41 -16.38
CA LEU A 233 15.51 -4.64 -15.73
C LEU A 233 14.01 -4.59 -15.45
N ASP A 234 13.39 -5.75 -15.22
CA ASP A 234 11.97 -5.82 -14.92
C ASP A 234 11.73 -5.61 -13.42
N THR A 235 12.54 -6.26 -12.57
CA THR A 235 12.53 -6.05 -11.12
C THR A 235 13.78 -6.64 -10.45
N ALA A 236 13.96 -6.43 -9.14
CA ALA A 236 15.04 -7.03 -8.36
C ALA A 236 14.72 -7.12 -6.87
N PHE A 237 15.31 -8.10 -6.17
CA PHE A 237 15.28 -8.15 -4.71
C PHE A 237 16.58 -8.68 -4.11
N TYR A 238 16.85 -8.34 -2.85
CA TYR A 238 18.01 -8.85 -2.09
C TYR A 238 17.64 -10.05 -1.22
N ASP A 239 18.34 -11.18 -1.42
CA ASP A 239 18.31 -12.32 -0.51
C ASP A 239 19.42 -12.18 0.53
N ARG A 240 19.03 -11.77 1.73
CA ARG A 240 19.95 -11.60 2.86
C ARG A 240 20.65 -12.90 3.29
N ARG A 241 20.02 -14.07 3.11
CA ARG A 241 20.58 -15.35 3.56
C ARG A 241 21.72 -15.78 2.66
N LYS A 242 21.57 -15.59 1.35
CA LYS A 242 22.59 -15.91 0.35
C LYS A 242 23.55 -14.75 0.10
N GLN A 243 23.21 -13.54 0.56
CA GLN A 243 23.89 -12.29 0.22
C GLN A 243 23.98 -12.10 -1.31
N LEU A 244 22.87 -12.32 -1.99
CA LEU A 244 22.76 -12.15 -3.44
C LEU A 244 21.63 -11.17 -3.76
N ILE A 245 21.81 -10.35 -4.80
CA ILE A 245 20.68 -9.65 -5.43
C ILE A 245 20.24 -10.50 -6.62
N TYR A 246 18.95 -10.79 -6.70
CA TYR A 246 18.35 -11.42 -7.87
C TYR A 246 17.72 -10.35 -8.74
N PHE A 247 18.28 -10.14 -9.92
CA PHE A 247 17.73 -9.26 -10.95
C PHE A 247 16.94 -10.07 -11.97
N PHE A 248 15.81 -9.53 -12.42
CA PHE A 248 14.92 -10.18 -13.37
C PHE A 248 14.90 -9.41 -14.69
N LYS A 249 15.02 -10.14 -15.79
CA LYS A 249 14.81 -9.60 -17.14
C LYS A 249 14.13 -10.64 -18.01
N GLU A 250 12.93 -10.35 -18.46
CA GLU A 250 12.07 -11.25 -19.21
C GLU A 250 11.91 -12.60 -18.47
N SER A 251 12.35 -13.70 -19.08
CA SER A 251 12.34 -15.04 -18.45
C SER A 251 13.64 -15.38 -17.71
N LEU A 252 14.61 -14.47 -17.66
CA LEU A 252 15.93 -14.69 -17.08
C LEU A 252 16.04 -14.06 -15.70
N VAL A 253 16.77 -14.76 -14.83
CA VAL A 253 17.19 -14.29 -13.52
C VAL A 253 18.70 -14.20 -13.54
N PHE A 254 19.26 -13.19 -12.90
CA PHE A 254 20.69 -12.97 -12.70
C PHE A 254 20.95 -12.90 -11.20
N ALA A 255 21.78 -13.79 -10.67
CA ALA A 255 22.21 -13.72 -9.27
C ALA A 255 23.53 -12.95 -9.18
N PHE A 256 23.48 -11.77 -8.55
CA PHE A 256 24.61 -10.89 -8.36
C PHE A 256 25.18 -11.05 -6.95
N ASP A 257 26.45 -11.41 -6.86
CA ASP A 257 27.18 -11.49 -5.59
C ASP A 257 27.66 -10.09 -5.18
N VAL A 258 27.05 -9.57 -4.12
CA VAL A 258 27.32 -8.20 -3.63
C VAL A 258 28.68 -8.05 -2.95
N ASN A 259 29.39 -9.14 -2.66
CA ASN A 259 30.73 -9.11 -2.08
C ASN A 259 31.80 -9.19 -3.17
N ARG A 260 31.55 -9.97 -4.22
CA ARG A 260 32.44 -10.09 -5.39
C ARG A 260 32.18 -9.03 -6.46
N ASN A 261 31.06 -8.32 -6.37
CA ASN A 261 30.61 -7.32 -7.34
C ASN A 261 30.51 -7.89 -8.77
N GLN A 262 29.96 -9.10 -8.90
CA GLN A 262 29.82 -9.79 -10.19
C GLN A 262 28.60 -10.71 -10.19
N VAL A 263 28.08 -10.99 -11.38
CA VAL A 263 27.10 -12.06 -11.60
C VAL A 263 27.79 -13.41 -11.36
N LEU A 264 27.10 -14.36 -10.72
CA LEU A 264 27.60 -15.72 -10.55
C LEU A 264 27.77 -16.42 -11.91
N ASP A 265 28.84 -17.21 -12.08
CA ASP A 265 29.17 -17.87 -13.35
C ASP A 265 28.07 -18.82 -13.86
N SER A 266 27.21 -19.33 -12.96
CA SER A 266 26.07 -20.18 -13.31
C SER A 266 24.84 -19.43 -13.82
N TYR A 267 24.90 -18.10 -13.92
CA TYR A 267 23.79 -17.23 -14.33
C TYR A 267 24.11 -16.50 -15.65
N PRO A 268 23.10 -16.10 -16.45
CA PRO A 268 21.67 -16.15 -16.14
C PRO A 268 21.04 -17.54 -16.26
N MET A 269 19.99 -17.77 -15.45
CA MET A 269 19.16 -18.98 -15.51
C MET A 269 17.71 -18.61 -15.80
N LYS A 270 16.92 -19.56 -16.31
CA LYS A 270 15.47 -19.35 -16.47
C LYS A 270 14.81 -19.21 -15.10
N ILE A 271 13.83 -18.31 -14.99
CA ILE A 271 13.06 -18.12 -13.75
C ILE A 271 12.44 -19.42 -13.23
N THR A 272 12.01 -20.32 -14.13
CA THR A 272 11.44 -21.63 -13.78
C THR A 272 12.44 -22.59 -13.15
N GLU A 273 13.74 -22.40 -13.39
CA GLU A 273 14.81 -23.20 -12.79
C GLU A 273 15.21 -22.64 -11.42
N VAL A 274 15.20 -21.31 -11.27
CA VAL A 274 15.55 -20.64 -10.01
C VAL A 274 14.40 -20.67 -8.99
N PHE A 275 13.16 -20.55 -9.48
CA PHE A 275 11.92 -20.50 -8.70
C PHE A 275 10.89 -21.50 -9.27
N PRO A 276 11.05 -22.81 -9.06
CA PRO A 276 10.16 -23.81 -9.64
C PRO A 276 8.73 -23.68 -9.07
N GLY A 277 7.71 -23.77 -9.92
CA GLY A 277 6.32 -23.85 -9.47
C GLY A 277 6.05 -25.15 -8.71
N ILE A 278 5.33 -25.09 -7.58
CA ILE A 278 4.88 -26.29 -6.86
C ILE A 278 3.81 -27.03 -7.69
N GLU A 279 2.95 -26.28 -8.37
CA GLU A 279 1.91 -26.82 -9.25
C GLU A 279 2.28 -26.61 -10.72
N PRO A 280 2.03 -27.59 -11.60
CA PRO A 280 2.23 -27.43 -13.04
C PRO A 280 1.46 -26.23 -13.57
N GLN A 281 2.07 -25.49 -14.50
CA GLN A 281 1.50 -24.30 -15.14
C GLN A 281 1.18 -23.11 -14.22
N ASN A 282 1.41 -23.21 -12.90
CA ASN A 282 1.21 -22.11 -11.96
C ASN A 282 2.51 -21.36 -11.70
N HIS A 283 2.90 -20.52 -12.66
CA HIS A 283 4.16 -19.79 -12.63
C HIS A 283 4.03 -18.49 -13.46
N PRO A 284 4.72 -17.38 -13.11
CA PRO A 284 4.61 -16.13 -13.86
C PRO A 284 5.37 -16.12 -15.20
N PHE A 285 6.32 -17.04 -15.36
CA PHE A 285 7.14 -17.40 -16.55
C PHE A 285 8.10 -16.34 -17.10
N ARG A 286 7.71 -15.07 -17.12
CA ARG A 286 8.53 -13.94 -17.59
C ARG A 286 7.92 -12.60 -17.17
N ASN A 287 8.63 -11.49 -17.34
CA ASN A 287 8.11 -10.12 -17.20
C ASN A 287 7.38 -9.95 -15.86
N ILE A 288 8.16 -10.05 -14.77
CA ILE A 288 7.65 -9.87 -13.41
C ILE A 288 7.56 -8.37 -13.15
N ASP A 289 6.40 -7.89 -12.70
CA ASP A 289 6.21 -6.46 -12.47
C ASP A 289 6.99 -6.00 -11.24
N SER A 290 6.97 -6.80 -10.17
CA SER A 290 7.77 -6.52 -8.97
C SER A 290 8.15 -7.77 -8.20
N ALA A 291 9.32 -7.78 -7.59
CA ALA A 291 9.76 -8.81 -6.66
C ALA A 291 10.37 -8.17 -5.42
N TYR A 292 10.03 -8.66 -4.23
CA TYR A 292 10.63 -8.16 -3.00
C TYR A 292 10.65 -9.18 -1.88
N TYR A 293 11.60 -9.02 -0.97
CA TYR A 293 11.62 -9.75 0.29
C TYR A 293 10.79 -9.00 1.33
N SER A 294 9.74 -9.65 1.85
CA SER A 294 8.97 -9.09 2.96
C SER A 294 9.56 -9.52 4.30
N TYR A 295 10.00 -8.55 5.10
CA TYR A 295 10.37 -8.75 6.50
C TYR A 295 9.14 -9.03 7.36
N ALA A 296 8.00 -8.43 7.05
CA ALA A 296 6.74 -8.68 7.75
C ALA A 296 6.26 -10.13 7.61
N HIS A 297 6.60 -10.81 6.52
CA HIS A 297 6.14 -12.16 6.21
C HIS A 297 7.26 -13.20 6.10
N ASN A 298 8.52 -12.79 6.21
CA ASN A 298 9.72 -13.65 6.14
C ASN A 298 9.72 -14.53 4.86
N SER A 299 9.39 -13.93 3.72
CA SER A 299 9.26 -14.62 2.43
C SER A 299 9.43 -13.62 1.29
N VAL A 300 9.80 -14.13 0.11
CA VAL A 300 9.86 -13.35 -1.12
C VAL A 300 8.51 -13.44 -1.82
N PHE A 301 8.05 -12.32 -2.39
CA PHE A 301 6.87 -12.26 -3.23
C PHE A 301 7.26 -11.85 -4.63
N LEU A 302 6.73 -12.56 -5.64
CA LEU A 302 6.75 -12.15 -7.04
C LEU A 302 5.36 -11.67 -7.43
N LEU A 303 5.25 -10.48 -7.99
CA LEU A 303 3.99 -9.82 -8.35
C LEU A 303 3.93 -9.67 -9.86
N LYS A 304 2.77 -10.01 -10.43
CA LYS A 304 2.51 -9.84 -11.86
C LYS A 304 1.00 -9.69 -12.12
N GLY A 305 0.62 -8.62 -12.80
CA GLY A 305 -0.77 -8.24 -12.97
C GLY A 305 -1.45 -8.03 -11.60
N ASN A 306 -2.63 -8.61 -11.42
CA ASN A 306 -3.36 -8.59 -10.16
C ASN A 306 -3.02 -9.75 -9.21
N ALA A 307 -1.96 -10.52 -9.49
CA ALA A 307 -1.62 -11.74 -8.77
C ALA A 307 -0.21 -11.69 -8.17
N TYR A 308 -0.02 -12.49 -7.11
CA TYR A 308 1.29 -12.73 -6.52
C TYR A 308 1.56 -14.23 -6.34
N TRP A 309 2.85 -14.56 -6.32
CA TRP A 309 3.39 -15.86 -5.95
C TRP A 309 4.26 -15.68 -4.72
N LYS A 310 3.99 -16.46 -3.68
CA LYS A 310 4.83 -16.52 -2.48
C LYS A 310 5.92 -17.56 -2.69
N VAL A 311 7.17 -17.21 -2.43
CA VAL A 311 8.29 -18.14 -2.42
C VAL A 311 8.29 -18.94 -1.11
N VAL A 312 8.43 -20.27 -1.22
CA VAL A 312 8.60 -21.19 -0.11
C VAL A 312 9.74 -20.72 0.80
N ASN A 313 9.41 -20.47 2.07
CA ASN A 313 10.38 -20.08 3.08
C ASN A 313 10.75 -21.26 4.00
N ALA A 314 11.68 -21.01 4.93
CA ALA A 314 12.13 -22.04 5.87
C ALA A 314 11.01 -22.56 6.79
N LYS A 315 10.05 -21.70 7.17
CA LYS A 315 8.92 -22.11 8.01
C LYS A 315 7.98 -23.04 7.24
N ASP A 316 7.73 -22.75 5.97
CA ASP A 316 6.91 -23.62 5.12
C ASP A 316 7.55 -25.02 5.00
N LYS A 317 8.86 -25.09 4.76
CA LYS A 317 9.59 -26.38 4.70
C LYS A 317 9.63 -27.15 6.03
N GLN A 318 9.60 -26.46 7.17
CA GLN A 318 9.50 -27.13 8.47
C GLN A 318 8.16 -27.86 8.62
N HIS A 319 7.08 -27.31 8.07
CA HIS A 319 5.75 -27.93 8.12
C HIS A 319 5.56 -28.95 6.99
N GLN A 320 6.16 -28.68 5.82
CA GLN A 320 6.05 -29.51 4.62
C GLN A 320 7.44 -29.74 3.99
N PRO A 321 8.20 -30.76 4.46
CA PRO A 321 9.60 -30.95 4.05
C PRO A 321 9.80 -31.26 2.56
N TRP A 322 8.78 -31.77 1.87
CA TRP A 322 8.84 -32.11 0.44
C TRP A 322 8.78 -30.88 -0.48
N LEU A 323 8.48 -29.69 0.05
CA LEU A 323 8.42 -28.47 -0.77
C LEU A 323 9.80 -28.16 -1.38
N PRO A 324 9.86 -27.83 -2.69
CA PRO A 324 11.11 -27.46 -3.33
C PRO A 324 11.69 -26.18 -2.73
N SER A 325 13.01 -26.11 -2.62
CA SER A 325 13.71 -24.87 -2.28
C SER A 325 13.41 -23.80 -3.33
N ASN A 326 13.15 -22.56 -2.91
CA ASN A 326 12.68 -21.47 -3.78
C ASN A 326 11.37 -21.76 -4.54
N GLY A 327 10.61 -22.79 -4.13
CA GLY A 327 9.34 -23.12 -4.79
C GLY A 327 8.37 -21.95 -4.81
N LEU A 328 7.55 -21.83 -5.85
CA LEU A 328 6.44 -20.88 -5.89
C LEU A 328 5.13 -21.56 -5.50
N PHE A 329 4.48 -21.03 -4.48
CA PHE A 329 3.09 -21.37 -4.19
C PHE A 329 2.17 -20.91 -5.31
N PRO A 330 1.01 -21.57 -5.49
CA PRO A 330 0.01 -21.18 -6.47
C PRO A 330 -0.35 -19.70 -6.36
N LYS A 331 -0.54 -19.04 -7.51
CA LYS A 331 -0.90 -17.63 -7.60
C LYS A 331 -2.12 -17.31 -6.73
N GLN A 332 -2.06 -16.18 -6.06
CA GLN A 332 -3.16 -15.62 -5.26
C GLN A 332 -3.44 -14.18 -5.71
N PRO A 333 -4.68 -13.67 -5.58
CA PRO A 333 -4.96 -12.28 -5.88
C PRO A 333 -4.27 -11.36 -4.87
N ILE A 334 -3.65 -10.29 -5.37
CA ILE A 334 -3.02 -9.25 -4.54
C ILE A 334 -4.01 -8.68 -3.53
N SER A 335 -5.25 -8.42 -3.96
CA SER A 335 -6.33 -7.90 -3.12
C SER A 335 -6.77 -8.86 -2.00
N GLY A 336 -6.37 -10.14 -2.07
CA GLY A 336 -6.57 -11.11 -0.99
C GLY A 336 -5.54 -10.99 0.14
N ARG A 337 -4.42 -10.30 -0.08
CA ARG A 337 -3.31 -10.16 0.88
C ARG A 337 -3.08 -8.72 1.32
N TRP A 338 -3.05 -7.81 0.37
CA TRP A 338 -2.86 -6.38 0.60
C TRP A 338 -4.16 -5.67 0.25
N PHE A 339 -4.91 -5.33 1.29
CA PHE A 339 -6.23 -4.74 1.16
C PHE A 339 -6.15 -3.25 0.86
N ASP A 340 -7.20 -2.71 0.24
CA ASP A 340 -7.46 -1.27 0.17
C ASP A 340 -6.37 -0.45 -0.55
N ILE A 341 -5.58 -1.08 -1.42
CA ILE A 341 -4.65 -0.38 -2.32
C ILE A 341 -5.40 -0.05 -3.62
N CYS A 342 -6.10 1.08 -3.57
CA CYS A 342 -6.98 1.53 -4.64
C CYS A 342 -6.34 2.64 -5.47
N ASP A 343 -6.50 2.55 -6.79
CA ASP A 343 -6.29 3.71 -7.63
C ASP A 343 -7.30 4.78 -7.26
N VAL A 344 -6.83 6.02 -7.16
CA VAL A 344 -7.74 7.17 -7.26
C VAL A 344 -8.02 7.30 -8.76
N HIS A 345 -9.29 7.32 -9.15
CA HIS A 345 -9.66 7.35 -10.57
C HIS A 345 -8.93 8.50 -11.29
N ALA A 346 -8.44 8.30 -12.52
CA ALA A 346 -7.63 9.30 -13.23
C ALA A 346 -8.30 10.68 -13.37
N SER A 347 -9.64 10.72 -13.37
CA SER A 347 -10.42 11.98 -13.37
C SER A 347 -10.30 12.79 -12.07
N THR A 348 -9.89 12.18 -10.97
CA THR A 348 -9.60 12.86 -9.68
C THR A 348 -8.12 13.19 -9.50
N LEU A 349 -7.26 12.76 -10.43
CA LEU A 349 -5.79 12.89 -10.33
C LEU A 349 -5.16 13.88 -11.32
N ASN A 350 -5.95 14.43 -12.25
CA ASN A 350 -5.53 15.38 -13.28
C ASN A 350 -6.14 16.79 -13.09
N MET A 351 -6.57 17.15 -11.87
CA MET A 351 -6.98 18.54 -11.56
C MET A 351 -5.82 19.35 -11.01
#